data_AF-A0A2W6SPV8-F1
#
_entry.id   AF-A0A2W6SPV8-F1
#
_cell.length_a   1.000
_cell.length_b   1.000
_cell.length_c   1.000
_cell.angle_alpha   90.00
_cell.angle_beta   90.00
_cell.angle_gamma   90.00
#
_symmetry.space_group_name_H-M   'P 1'
#
loop_
_entity.id
_entity.type
_entity.pdbx_description
1 polymer ?
#
loop_
_entity_poly.entity_id
_entity_poly.type
_entity_poly.pdbx_seq_one_letter_code
_entity_poly.pdbx_strand_id
1 'polypeptide(L)'
;MMTPGTYLKLRRVAAGLTIMDVAAMVSTNPRYGEIDKVAWIDRIERDIAALSPDVIATLSDAFRFSRQVLLKLITLRSYGPDAGEEPRICHLCGCTDLDACRDEQAQRNCAWSGADSCTACTEKDLPHAA
;
A
#
# COMPACT_ATOMS: atom_id res chain seq x y z
N MET A 1 -8.79 7.29 -8.71
CA MET A 1 -9.23 6.18 -7.85
C MET A 1 -8.02 5.35 -7.49
N MET A 2 -7.81 5.10 -6.20
CA MET A 2 -6.74 4.23 -5.72
C MET A 2 -7.03 2.77 -6.09
N THR A 3 -6.07 2.05 -6.67
CA THR A 3 -6.22 0.60 -6.93
C THR A 3 -5.63 -0.22 -5.78
N PRO A 4 -6.06 -1.49 -5.58
CA PRO A 4 -5.46 -2.38 -4.58
C PRO A 4 -3.94 -2.51 -4.70
N GLY A 5 -3.43 -2.72 -5.92
CA GLY A 5 -2.00 -2.85 -6.19
C GLY A 5 -1.23 -1.57 -5.91
N THR A 6 -1.76 -0.42 -6.34
CA THR A 6 -1.16 0.90 -6.05
C THR A 6 -1.13 1.16 -4.54
N TYR A 7 -2.20 0.84 -3.82
CA TYR A 7 -2.23 0.97 -2.36
C TYR A 7 -1.12 0.18 -1.68
N LEU A 8 -0.97 -1.10 -2.04
CA LEU A 8 0.09 -1.97 -1.49
C LEU A 8 1.49 -1.41 -1.79
N LYS A 9 1.72 -0.96 -3.03
CA LYS A 9 2.98 -0.33 -3.44
C LYS A 9 3.30 0.90 -2.59
N LEU A 10 2.34 1.80 -2.39
CA LEU A 10 2.54 3.01 -1.59
C LEU A 10 2.88 2.66 -0.13
N ARG A 11 2.18 1.69 0.47
CA ARG A 11 2.47 1.23 1.84
C ARG A 11 3.84 0.59 1.97
N ARG A 12 4.25 -0.23 0.99
CA ARG A 12 5.60 -0.82 0.96
C ARG A 12 6.68 0.26 0.88
N VAL A 13 6.55 1.20 -0.05
CA VAL A 13 7.51 2.30 -0.22
C VAL A 13 7.54 3.20 1.02
N ALA A 14 6.40 3.48 1.63
CA ALA A 14 6.33 4.26 2.87
C ALA A 14 6.97 3.54 4.07
N ALA A 15 7.03 2.21 4.05
CA ALA A 15 7.79 1.41 5.02
C ALA A 15 9.30 1.35 4.71
N GLY A 16 9.77 2.02 3.65
CA GLY A 16 11.17 2.02 3.24
C GLY A 16 11.63 0.73 2.56
N LEU A 17 10.70 -0.13 2.13
CA LEU A 17 11.01 -1.46 1.60
C LEU A 17 11.04 -1.46 0.08
N THR A 18 12.02 -2.15 -0.50
CA THR A 18 12.03 -2.50 -1.93
C THR A 18 11.20 -3.77 -2.19
N ILE A 19 10.92 -4.08 -3.45
CA ILE A 19 10.28 -5.36 -3.81
C ILE A 19 11.17 -6.55 -3.41
N MET A 20 12.49 -6.40 -3.52
CA MET A 20 13.45 -7.45 -3.12
C MET A 20 13.38 -7.71 -1.61
N ASP A 21 13.27 -6.65 -0.80
CA ASP A 21 13.15 -6.80 0.65
C ASP A 21 11.88 -7.59 1.02
N VAL A 22 10.75 -7.25 0.39
CA VAL A 22 9.49 -8.00 0.61
C VAL A 22 9.59 -9.43 0.09
N ALA A 23 10.22 -9.67 -1.06
CA ALA A 23 10.44 -11.01 -1.60
C ALA A 23 11.26 -11.91 -0.65
N ALA A 24 12.23 -11.33 0.06
CA ALA A 24 13.01 -12.01 1.08
C ALA A 24 12.20 -12.30 2.36
N MET A 25 11.24 -11.45 2.71
CA MET A 25 10.39 -11.60 3.90
C MET A 25 9.24 -12.60 3.70
N VAL A 26 8.67 -12.69 2.50
CA VAL A 26 7.49 -13.52 2.25
C VAL A 26 7.83 -15.00 2.10
N SER A 27 7.12 -15.84 2.83
CA SER A 27 7.11 -17.29 2.63
C SER A 27 5.93 -17.67 1.73
N THR A 28 6.18 -18.30 0.58
CA THR A 28 5.12 -18.70 -0.36
C THR A 28 4.89 -20.21 -0.31
N ASN A 29 3.65 -20.63 -0.60
CA ASN A 29 3.29 -22.04 -0.80
C ASN A 29 2.51 -22.19 -2.13
N PRO A 30 3.05 -22.87 -3.16
CA PRO A 30 4.36 -23.54 -3.21
C PRO A 30 5.53 -22.55 -3.05
N ARG A 31 6.69 -23.08 -2.63
CA ARG A 31 7.91 -22.26 -2.46
C ARG A 31 8.38 -21.77 -3.82
N TYR A 32 8.30 -20.47 -4.04
CA TYR A 32 8.85 -19.81 -5.21
C TYR A 32 10.33 -19.49 -5.00
N GLY A 33 11.11 -19.53 -6.08
CA GLY A 33 12.44 -18.93 -6.10
C GLY A 33 12.37 -17.41 -5.90
N GLU A 34 13.48 -16.78 -5.52
CA GLU A 34 13.51 -15.34 -5.24
C GLU A 34 13.06 -14.49 -6.43
N ILE A 35 13.51 -14.82 -7.65
CA ILE A 35 13.12 -14.14 -8.90
C ILE A 35 11.61 -14.23 -9.12
N ASP A 36 11.02 -15.40 -8.86
CA ASP A 36 9.58 -15.62 -9.01
C ASP A 36 8.76 -14.81 -7.98
N LYS A 37 9.28 -14.64 -6.76
CA LYS A 37 8.64 -13.80 -5.73
C LYS A 37 8.65 -12.32 -6.09
N VAL A 38 9.78 -11.81 -6.60
CA VAL A 38 9.89 -10.42 -7.06
C VAL A 38 8.88 -10.15 -8.19
N ALA A 39 8.85 -11.03 -9.19
CA ALA A 39 7.90 -10.92 -10.30
C ALA A 39 6.44 -11.04 -9.84
N TRP A 40 6.17 -11.91 -8.86
CA TRP A 40 4.85 -12.07 -8.27
C TRP A 40 4.39 -10.81 -7.54
N ILE A 41 5.25 -10.19 -6.71
CA ILE A 41 4.93 -8.94 -6.00
C ILE A 41 4.73 -7.78 -7.00
N ASP A 42 5.59 -7.63 -8.01
CA ASP A 42 5.43 -6.60 -9.05
C ASP A 42 4.08 -6.75 -9.79
N ARG A 43 3.66 -7.98 -10.10
CA ARG A 43 2.35 -8.24 -10.71
C ARG A 43 1.18 -7.92 -9.78
N ILE A 44 1.32 -8.12 -8.47
CA ILE A 44 0.31 -7.71 -7.48
C ILE A 44 0.21 -6.18 -7.47
N GLU A 45 1.33 -5.47 -7.39
CA GLU A 45 1.36 -4.00 -7.34
C GLU A 45 0.85 -3.34 -8.63
N ARG A 46 0.86 -4.06 -9.75
CA ARG A 46 0.27 -3.65 -11.03
C ARG A 46 -1.17 -4.11 -11.21
N ASP A 47 -1.79 -4.70 -10.18
CA ASP A 47 -3.15 -5.24 -10.23
C ASP A 47 -3.37 -6.36 -11.27
N ILE A 48 -2.29 -7.02 -11.71
CA ILE A 48 -2.29 -8.13 -12.68
C ILE A 48 -2.56 -9.46 -11.98
N ALA A 49 -1.96 -9.68 -10.81
CA ALA A 49 -2.16 -10.90 -10.03
C ALA A 49 -3.36 -10.76 -9.07
N ALA A 50 -4.08 -11.85 -8.86
CA ALA A 50 -5.20 -11.89 -7.92
C ALA A 50 -4.70 -11.87 -6.46
N LEU A 51 -5.43 -11.16 -5.60
CA LEU A 51 -5.21 -11.10 -4.15
C LEU A 51 -6.15 -12.09 -3.45
N SER A 52 -5.66 -13.30 -3.17
CA SER A 52 -6.40 -14.23 -2.31
C SER A 52 -6.21 -13.87 -0.82
N PRO A 53 -7.05 -14.40 0.09
CA PRO A 53 -6.88 -14.19 1.53
C PRO A 53 -5.48 -14.57 2.05
N ASP A 54 -4.89 -15.66 1.54
CA ASP A 54 -3.55 -16.12 1.93
C ASP A 54 -2.46 -15.18 1.44
N VAL A 55 -2.61 -14.63 0.23
CA VAL A 55 -1.70 -13.60 -0.29
C VAL A 55 -1.75 -12.35 0.58
N ILE A 56 -2.96 -11.91 0.94
CA ILE A 56 -3.15 -10.75 1.81
C ILE A 56 -2.50 -10.98 3.18
N ALA A 57 -2.69 -12.16 3.78
CA ALA A 57 -2.05 -12.52 5.05
C ALA A 57 -0.52 -12.51 4.94
N THR A 58 0.01 -13.16 3.90
CA THR A 58 1.46 -13.24 3.63
C THR A 58 2.09 -11.85 3.49
N LEU A 59 1.43 -10.93 2.78
CA LEU A 59 1.92 -9.56 2.64
C LEU A 59 1.82 -8.78 3.96
N SER A 60 0.76 -8.99 4.75
CA SER A 60 0.57 -8.28 6.03
C SER A 60 1.59 -8.69 7.08
N ASP A 61 2.18 -9.88 6.96
CA ASP A 61 3.29 -10.32 7.80
C ASP A 61 4.61 -9.65 7.40
N ALA A 62 4.76 -9.25 6.13
CA ALA A 62 5.98 -8.61 5.62
C ALA A 62 6.03 -7.10 5.87
N PHE A 63 4.90 -6.39 5.74
CA PHE A 63 4.84 -4.96 5.99
C PHE A 63 3.44 -4.49 6.38
N ARG A 64 3.37 -3.32 7.05
CA ARG A 64 2.14 -2.78 7.60
C ARG A 64 1.24 -2.14 6.53
N PHE A 65 0.01 -2.62 6.45
CA PHE A 65 -1.10 -1.97 5.74
C PHE A 65 -2.44 -2.37 6.37
N SER A 66 -3.50 -1.61 6.08
CA SER A 66 -4.85 -1.94 6.52
C SER A 66 -5.49 -2.97 5.59
N ARG A 67 -5.69 -4.19 6.08
CA ARG A 67 -6.44 -5.24 5.37
C ARG A 67 -7.86 -4.82 5.05
N GLN A 68 -8.50 -4.03 5.93
CA GLN A 68 -9.85 -3.52 5.71
C GLN A 68 -9.90 -2.57 4.52
N VAL A 69 -8.93 -1.65 4.41
CA VAL A 69 -8.83 -0.74 3.25
C VAL A 69 -8.56 -1.54 1.98
N LEU A 70 -7.64 -2.50 2.01
CA LEU A 70 -7.35 -3.33 0.85
C LEU A 70 -8.59 -4.09 0.34
N LEU A 71 -9.34 -4.73 1.25
CA LEU A 71 -10.58 -5.44 0.89
C LEU A 71 -11.62 -4.49 0.31
N LYS A 72 -11.76 -3.28 0.86
CA LYS A 72 -12.66 -2.25 0.32
C LYS A 72 -12.28 -1.87 -1.11
N LEU A 73 -10.99 -1.67 -1.40
CA LEU A 73 -10.50 -1.37 -2.74
C LEU A 73 -10.72 -2.53 -3.72
N ILE A 74 -10.58 -3.79 -3.27
CA ILE A 74 -10.88 -4.97 -4.08
C ILE A 74 -12.38 -5.00 -4.44
N THR A 75 -13.26 -4.73 -3.48
CA THR A 75 -14.71 -4.65 -3.70
C THR A 75 -15.05 -3.54 -4.71
N LEU A 76 -14.53 -2.33 -4.53
CA LEU A 76 -14.77 -1.20 -5.45
C LEU A 76 -14.26 -1.49 -6.86
N ARG A 77 -13.09 -2.13 -6.99
CA ARG A 77 -12.56 -2.56 -8.30
C ARG A 77 -13.46 -3.60 -8.98
N SER A 78 -14.00 -4.54 -8.20
CA SER A 78 -14.77 -5.69 -8.73
C SER A 78 -16.20 -5.34 -9.09
N TYR A 79 -16.82 -4.46 -8.31
CA TYR A 79 -18.25 -4.14 -8.39
C TYR A 79 -18.55 -2.68 -8.78
N GLY A 80 -17.51 -1.87 -8.98
CA GLY A 80 -17.63 -0.46 -9.34
C GLY A 80 -17.78 0.50 -8.15
N PRO A 81 -17.85 1.81 -8.41
CA PRO A 81 -17.92 2.85 -7.37
C PRO A 81 -19.19 2.77 -6.52
N ASP A 82 -20.27 2.20 -7.05
CA ASP A 82 -21.54 2.06 -6.33
C ASP A 82 -21.49 0.99 -5.22
N ALA A 83 -20.43 0.18 -5.17
CA ALA A 83 -20.23 -0.85 -4.15
C ALA A 83 -19.84 -0.29 -2.77
N GLY A 84 -19.64 1.03 -2.66
CA GLY A 84 -19.54 1.76 -1.41
C GLY A 84 -18.64 2.99 -1.48
N GLU A 85 -18.41 3.62 -0.33
CA GLU A 85 -17.56 4.81 -0.27
C GLU A 85 -16.07 4.49 -0.50
N GLU A 86 -15.40 5.29 -1.33
CA GLU A 86 -13.94 5.22 -1.52
C GLU A 86 -13.25 5.70 -0.24
N PRO A 87 -12.36 4.89 0.36
CA PRO A 87 -11.62 5.31 1.54
C PRO A 87 -10.72 6.49 1.20
N ARG A 88 -10.59 7.45 2.12
CA ARG A 88 -9.62 8.54 1.99
C ARG A 88 -8.21 7.97 2.18
N ILE A 89 -7.40 8.05 1.12
CA ILE A 89 -6.04 7.49 1.08
C ILE A 89 -5.08 8.58 0.63
N CYS A 90 -3.97 8.74 1.35
CA CYS A 90 -2.91 9.66 0.92
C CYS A 90 -2.25 9.12 -0.35
N HIS A 91 -2.21 9.92 -1.41
CA HIS A 91 -1.69 9.50 -2.71
C HIS A 91 -0.18 9.24 -2.74
N LEU A 92 0.58 9.69 -1.72
CA LEU A 92 2.02 9.50 -1.61
C LEU A 92 2.44 8.30 -0.74
N CYS A 93 1.77 8.06 0.38
CA CYS A 93 2.19 7.02 1.34
C CYS A 93 1.11 5.97 1.63
N GLY A 94 -0.07 6.10 1.05
CA GLY A 94 -1.18 5.18 1.23
C GLY A 94 -1.80 5.20 2.64
N CYS A 95 -1.44 6.13 3.54
CA CYS A 95 -2.05 6.16 4.86
C CYS A 95 -3.55 6.50 4.79
N THR A 96 -4.30 6.07 5.79
CA THR A 96 -5.75 6.31 5.90
C THR A 96 -6.10 6.75 7.32
N ASP A 97 -7.37 7.10 7.55
CA ASP A 97 -7.89 7.35 8.90
C ASP A 97 -7.72 6.16 9.86
N LEU A 98 -7.70 4.94 9.31
CA LEU A 98 -7.53 3.70 10.08
C LEU A 98 -6.06 3.30 10.28
N ASP A 99 -5.15 3.87 9.50
CA ASP A 99 -3.74 3.48 9.48
C ASP A 99 -2.85 4.67 9.11
N ALA A 100 -2.78 5.63 10.04
CA ALA A 100 -1.92 6.80 9.90
C ALA A 100 -0.45 6.38 9.74
N CYS A 101 0.28 7.04 8.84
CA CYS A 101 1.73 6.92 8.80
C CYS A 101 2.38 7.76 9.91
N ARG A 102 3.67 7.54 10.15
CA ARG A 102 4.42 8.33 11.12
C ARG A 102 5.04 9.53 10.43
N ASP A 103 4.79 10.71 11.00
CA ASP A 103 5.54 11.92 10.68
C ASP A 103 6.87 11.85 11.43
N GLU A 104 7.96 11.65 10.71
CA GLU A 104 9.30 11.55 11.29
C GLU A 104 9.80 12.89 11.83
N GLN A 105 9.41 14.01 11.22
CA GLN A 105 9.83 15.33 11.68
C GLN A 105 9.12 15.69 12.99
N ALA A 106 7.80 15.51 13.03
CA ALA A 106 6.99 15.85 14.20
C ALA A 106 6.91 14.72 15.25
N GLN A 107 7.51 13.55 14.98
CA GLN A 107 7.52 12.35 15.84
C GLN A 107 6.12 11.89 16.30
N ARG A 108 5.08 12.15 15.50
CA ARG A 108 3.68 11.84 15.80
C ARG A 108 3.01 11.13 14.63
N ASN A 109 1.80 10.62 14.83
CA ASN A 109 0.98 10.14 13.71
C ASN A 109 0.63 11.31 12.79
N CYS A 110 0.66 11.07 11.48
CA CYS A 110 0.22 12.07 10.53
C CYS A 110 -1.27 12.38 10.72
N ALA A 111 -1.65 13.63 10.49
CA ALA A 111 -3.02 14.04 10.20
C ALA A 111 -3.18 14.35 8.71
N TRP A 112 -4.41 14.60 8.26
CA TRP A 112 -4.66 15.09 6.91
C TRP A 112 -4.27 16.56 6.75
N SER A 113 -3.55 16.88 5.67
CA SER A 113 -3.20 18.26 5.29
C SER A 113 -4.08 18.79 4.15
N GLY A 114 -4.63 17.91 3.32
CA GLY A 114 -5.50 18.24 2.20
C GLY A 114 -6.37 17.05 1.81
N ALA A 115 -7.13 17.15 0.72
CA ALA A 115 -8.04 16.08 0.28
C ALA A 115 -7.31 14.72 0.16
N ASP A 116 -6.16 14.72 -0.52
CA ASP A 116 -5.42 13.49 -0.88
C ASP A 116 -4.01 13.42 -0.29
N SER A 117 -3.66 14.32 0.65
CA SER A 117 -2.31 14.38 1.25
C SER A 117 -2.37 14.41 2.78
N CYS A 118 -1.43 13.70 3.40
CA CYS A 118 -1.20 13.76 4.84
C CYS A 118 -0.05 14.71 5.18
N THR A 119 -0.06 15.22 6.40
CA THR A 119 0.96 16.12 7.00
C THR A 119 2.39 15.58 6.88
N ALA A 120 2.59 14.26 6.93
CA ALA A 120 3.92 13.65 6.76
C ALA A 120 4.43 13.65 5.30
N CYS A 121 3.55 13.97 4.34
CA CYS A 121 3.83 13.93 2.90
C CYS A 121 3.76 15.30 2.23
N THR A 122 3.24 16.33 2.91
CA THR A 122 3.00 17.66 2.34
C THR A 122 4.27 18.35 1.82
N GLU A 123 5.43 18.08 2.44
CA GLU A 123 6.72 18.62 1.99
C GLU A 123 7.42 17.75 0.93
N LYS A 124 6.98 16.49 0.75
CA LYS A 124 7.54 15.56 -0.24
C LYS A 124 6.94 15.77 -1.64
N ASP A 125 5.84 16.51 -1.74
CA ASP A 125 5.18 16.91 -3.00
C ASP A 125 5.86 18.11 -3.69
N LEU A 126 6.77 18.82 -3.02
CA LEU A 126 7.52 19.91 -3.64
C LEU A 126 8.71 19.33 -4.41
N PRO A 127 8.78 19.47 -5.74
CA PRO A 127 10.03 19.21 -6.44
C PRO A 127 11.10 20.11 -5.82
N HIS A 128 12.26 19.53 -5.52
CA HIS A 128 13.47 20.29 -5.20
C HIS A 128 13.72 21.27 -6.36
N ALA A 129 13.26 22.52 -6.21
CA ALA A 129 13.78 23.64 -6.96
C ALA A 129 15.10 24.01 -6.29
N ALA A 130 16.18 23.42 -6.79
CA ALA A 130 17.55 23.88 -6.59
C ALA A 130 18.24 23.90 -7.96
#